data_AF-G3VM55-F1
#
_entry.id   AF-G3VM55-F1
#
_cell.length_a   1.000
_cell.length_b   1.000
_cell.length_c   1.000
_cell.angle_alpha   90.00
_cell.angle_beta   90.00
_cell.angle_gamma   90.00
#
_symmetry.space_group_name_H-M   'P 1'
#
loop_
_entity.id
_entity.type
_entity.pdbx_description
1 polymer ?
#
loop_
_entity_poly.entity_id
_entity_poly.type
_entity_poly.pdbx_seq_one_letter_code
_entity_poly.pdbx_strand_id
1 'polypeptide(L)'
;GDCFWFGVLAAAFLLSLGWLYIGLVLLNDLHNFNEFLFRHWGHWLDWSLVLLPVASVMVTYSTLLLLLALLLHLCGQPLHLHWLHKGLLLLTVLLVAAALVGLEIQWQEEWKSLHLSLQATAPFLHLGAVVAITLLAWPVADTFYRAQKRDPKVLLLLLFLGVALAIYLAPLGISSPCLMEHDQLPQKPELVGHRGAPMLAPENTLMSLQKTAECGASVFETDVMVSSDGVPFLMHDDRLGRTTNVASVFPDRAAGHSADFSWAELKQLNAGTWFLERKPFWGSEKLSDADRREAQNQTVPSLRELLLAAAPLNLSVMFDLRRPPPNHTYHHTFVNRTLDAVLSAGVPQAMVLWLPDEERAEVQRRAPGLRQVYGYRKENGTERPQRLNLPYQDLPLTDIKLLQRDNVSVNLFVVNKPWLFSLLWCAGADSVTTNACQLLQQLPHPVWLISPRTYLVIWTVSDCVSALLLLWIFFLQGKCAKEREQAVSETAVLLTKINNLLE
;
A
#
# COMPACT_ATOMS: atom_id res chain seq x y z
N GLY A 1 -10.85 37.38 -4.62
CA GLY A 1 -11.59 37.70 -3.38
C GLY A 1 -11.39 36.59 -2.36
N ASP A 2 -11.73 36.84 -1.10
CA ASP A 2 -11.44 35.93 0.02
C ASP A 2 -12.13 34.57 -0.12
N CYS A 3 -13.32 34.51 -0.72
CA CYS A 3 -14.02 33.25 -1.04
C CYS A 3 -13.22 32.33 -1.98
N PHE A 4 -12.52 32.91 -2.97
CA PHE A 4 -11.68 32.13 -3.89
C PHE A 4 -10.52 31.48 -3.14
N TRP A 5 -9.84 32.25 -2.29
CA TRP A 5 -8.69 31.74 -1.52
C TRP A 5 -9.08 30.75 -0.44
N PHE A 6 -10.27 30.90 0.16
CA PHE A 6 -10.84 29.87 1.03
C PHE A 6 -11.09 28.56 0.28
N GLY A 7 -11.64 28.63 -0.94
CA GLY A 7 -11.83 27.46 -1.80
C GLY A 7 -10.50 26.79 -2.19
N VAL A 8 -9.49 27.57 -2.57
CA VAL A 8 -8.14 27.06 -2.86
C VAL A 8 -7.51 26.40 -1.64
N LEU A 9 -7.66 27.00 -0.46
CA LEU A 9 -7.15 26.43 0.80
C LEU A 9 -7.83 25.10 1.13
N ALA A 10 -9.16 25.02 1.02
CA ALA A 10 -9.91 23.78 1.22
C ALA A 10 -9.49 22.71 0.20
N ALA A 11 -9.32 23.07 -1.07
CA ALA A 11 -8.84 22.15 -2.10
C ALA A 11 -7.42 21.66 -1.81
N ALA A 12 -6.50 22.53 -1.41
CA ALA A 12 -5.13 22.15 -1.04
C ALA A 12 -5.12 21.20 0.16
N PHE A 13 -5.96 21.44 1.17
CA PHE A 13 -6.13 20.53 2.31
C PHE A 13 -6.64 19.15 1.86
N LEU A 14 -7.74 19.10 1.09
CA LEU A 14 -8.30 17.82 0.63
C LEU A 14 -7.33 17.04 -0.28
N LEU A 15 -6.65 17.73 -1.19
CA LEU A 15 -5.66 17.12 -2.08
C LEU A 15 -4.46 16.59 -1.31
N SER A 16 -3.92 17.35 -0.36
CA SER A 16 -2.80 16.88 0.47
C SER A 16 -3.21 15.72 1.38
N LEU A 17 -4.43 15.75 1.94
CA LEU A 17 -4.96 14.65 2.76
C LEU A 17 -5.14 13.37 1.93
N GLY A 18 -5.71 13.50 0.73
CA GLY A 18 -5.83 12.39 -0.22
C GLY A 18 -4.46 11.84 -0.64
N TRP A 19 -3.49 12.72 -0.89
CA TRP A 19 -2.12 12.32 -1.21
C TRP A 19 -1.41 11.60 -0.06
N LEU A 20 -1.59 12.08 1.18
CA LEU A 20 -1.08 11.38 2.36
C LEU A 20 -1.71 9.99 2.50
N TYR A 21 -3.03 9.87 2.28
CA TYR A 21 -3.72 8.59 2.29
C TYR A 21 -3.17 7.63 1.23
N ILE A 22 -3.02 8.08 -0.02
CA ILE A 22 -2.39 7.31 -1.10
C ILE A 22 -0.98 6.88 -0.68
N GLY A 23 -0.17 7.79 -0.17
CA GLY A 23 1.18 7.49 0.31
C GLY A 23 1.22 6.40 1.38
N LEU A 24 0.25 6.36 2.30
CA LEU A 24 0.12 5.31 3.32
C LEU A 24 -0.25 3.95 2.72
N VAL A 25 -1.11 3.92 1.70
CA VAL A 25 -1.47 2.69 0.98
C VAL A 25 -0.25 2.14 0.23
N LEU A 26 0.46 3.02 -0.47
CA LEU A 26 1.67 2.68 -1.24
C LEU A 26 2.83 2.18 -0.39
N LEU A 27 2.79 2.31 0.94
CA LEU A 27 3.82 1.73 1.82
C LEU A 27 3.93 0.21 1.71
N ASN A 28 2.91 -0.47 1.16
CA ASN A 28 3.00 -1.89 0.84
C ASN A 28 4.06 -2.17 -0.24
N ASP A 29 4.06 -1.39 -1.32
CA ASP A 29 4.86 -1.61 -2.53
C ASP A 29 6.03 -0.62 -2.67
N LEU A 30 6.20 0.27 -1.71
CA LEU A 30 7.25 1.29 -1.74
C LEU A 30 8.67 0.73 -1.90
N HIS A 31 8.92 -0.51 -1.48
CA HIS A 31 10.21 -1.16 -1.74
C HIS A 31 10.49 -1.27 -3.25
N ASN A 32 9.49 -1.60 -4.06
CA ASN A 32 9.61 -1.65 -5.52
C ASN A 32 9.92 -0.26 -6.10
N PHE A 33 9.33 0.78 -5.54
CA PHE A 33 9.64 2.17 -5.89
C PHE A 33 11.10 2.56 -5.55
N ASN A 34 11.59 2.14 -4.37
CA ASN A 34 12.99 2.34 -3.99
C ASN A 34 13.95 1.61 -4.94
N GLU A 35 13.64 0.38 -5.34
CA GLU A 35 14.41 -0.38 -6.33
C GLU A 35 14.42 0.30 -7.70
N PHE A 36 13.27 0.81 -8.14
CA PHE A 36 13.16 1.56 -9.39
C PHE A 36 14.07 2.79 -9.37
N LEU A 37 14.01 3.61 -8.32
CA LEU A 37 14.86 4.81 -8.23
C LEU A 37 16.34 4.47 -8.11
N PHE A 38 16.68 3.39 -7.40
CA PHE A 38 18.06 2.89 -7.37
C PHE A 38 18.58 2.54 -8.76
N ARG A 39 17.77 1.87 -9.61
CA ARG A 39 18.17 1.52 -10.98
C ARG A 39 18.45 2.74 -11.85
N HIS A 40 17.75 3.86 -11.62
CA HIS A 40 17.90 5.08 -12.39
C HIS A 40 19.03 5.99 -11.88
N TRP A 41 19.19 6.11 -10.56
CA TRP A 41 20.10 7.10 -9.95
C TRP A 41 21.35 6.47 -9.33
N GLY A 42 21.40 5.14 -9.16
CA GLY A 42 22.55 4.42 -8.59
C GLY A 42 22.74 4.59 -7.09
N HIS A 43 21.89 5.37 -6.42
CA HIS A 43 21.94 5.64 -4.99
C HIS A 43 20.72 5.08 -4.28
N TRP A 44 20.94 4.34 -3.20
CA TRP A 44 19.85 3.77 -2.40
C TRP A 44 19.35 4.79 -1.37
N LEU A 45 18.04 4.99 -1.35
CA LEU A 45 17.33 5.75 -0.32
C LEU A 45 15.98 5.09 -0.07
N ASP A 46 15.58 4.95 1.20
CA ASP A 46 14.20 4.61 1.52
C ASP A 46 13.33 5.86 1.40
N TRP A 47 12.58 5.96 0.30
CA TRP A 47 11.79 7.15 -0.02
C TRP A 47 10.59 7.36 0.90
N SER A 48 10.25 6.40 1.77
CA SER A 48 9.21 6.61 2.80
C SER A 48 9.58 7.76 3.72
N LEU A 49 10.87 7.91 4.00
CA LEU A 49 11.44 8.93 4.89
C LEU A 49 11.39 10.33 4.31
N VAL A 50 11.09 10.46 3.02
CA VAL A 50 10.93 11.74 2.34
C VAL A 50 9.47 11.97 2.01
N LEU A 51 8.82 11.01 1.36
CA LEU A 51 7.45 11.16 0.86
C LEU A 51 6.44 11.34 1.99
N LEU A 52 6.50 10.53 3.07
CA LEU A 52 5.54 10.63 4.16
C LEU A 52 5.70 11.93 4.97
N PRO A 53 6.92 12.36 5.39
CA PRO A 53 7.06 13.62 6.09
C PRO A 53 6.67 14.82 5.23
N VAL A 54 7.02 14.85 3.94
CA VAL A 54 6.61 15.93 3.04
C VAL A 54 5.08 16.00 2.93
N ALA A 55 4.41 14.87 2.71
CA ALA A 55 2.95 14.82 2.66
C ALA A 55 2.32 15.25 4.00
N SER A 56 2.91 14.82 5.13
CA SER A 56 2.44 15.19 6.48
C SER A 56 2.62 16.67 6.77
N VAL A 57 3.72 17.29 6.33
CA VAL A 57 3.94 18.74 6.43
C VAL A 57 2.91 19.50 5.59
N MET A 58 2.63 19.05 4.36
CA MET A 58 1.60 19.66 3.50
C MET A 58 0.21 19.62 4.14
N VAL A 59 -0.19 18.47 4.70
CA VAL A 59 -1.46 18.30 5.41
C VAL A 59 -1.50 19.16 6.66
N THR A 60 -0.46 19.11 7.49
CA THR A 60 -0.41 19.88 8.74
C THR A 60 -0.50 21.38 8.46
N TYR A 61 0.27 21.87 7.49
CA TYR A 61 0.29 23.27 7.09
C TYR A 61 -1.08 23.74 6.57
N SER A 62 -1.68 22.99 5.65
CA SER A 62 -3.00 23.34 5.11
C SER A 62 -4.11 23.23 6.16
N THR A 63 -4.03 22.26 7.09
CA THR A 63 -4.95 22.12 8.23
C THR A 63 -4.89 23.32 9.15
N LEU A 64 -3.69 23.76 9.55
CA LEU A 64 -3.52 24.93 10.42
C LEU A 64 -4.08 26.20 9.79
N LEU A 65 -3.81 26.41 8.50
CA LEU A 65 -4.38 27.54 7.77
C LEU A 65 -5.91 27.45 7.65
N LEU A 66 -6.46 26.27 7.40
CA LEU A 66 -7.90 26.05 7.32
C LEU A 66 -8.59 26.31 8.66
N LEU A 67 -8.01 25.82 9.76
CA LEU A 67 -8.48 26.09 11.12
C LEU A 67 -8.45 27.60 11.42
N LEU A 68 -7.35 28.28 11.10
CA LEU A 68 -7.25 29.72 11.25
C LEU A 68 -8.30 30.45 10.41
N ALA A 69 -8.51 30.03 9.17
CA ALA A 69 -9.52 30.62 8.30
C ALA A 69 -10.94 30.44 8.85
N LEU A 70 -11.25 29.26 9.41
CA LEU A 70 -12.51 28.99 10.08
C LEU A 70 -12.68 29.86 11.33
N LEU A 71 -11.65 30.00 12.17
CA LEU A 71 -11.68 30.85 13.36
C LEU A 71 -11.88 32.33 13.00
N LEU A 72 -11.19 32.84 11.98
CA LEU A 72 -11.37 34.21 11.49
C LEU A 72 -12.80 34.43 10.98
N HIS A 73 -13.35 33.45 10.25
CA HIS A 73 -14.72 33.48 9.79
C HIS A 73 -15.72 33.54 10.95
N LEU A 74 -15.52 32.73 12.00
CA LEU A 74 -16.33 32.75 13.22
C LEU A 74 -16.28 34.12 13.93
N CYS A 75 -15.11 34.76 13.95
CA CYS A 75 -14.91 36.10 14.48
C CYS A 75 -15.40 37.23 13.54
N GLY A 76 -15.94 36.90 12.35
CA GLY A 76 -16.39 37.88 11.36
C GLY A 76 -15.25 38.68 10.72
N GLN A 77 -14.02 38.17 10.75
CA GLN A 77 -12.84 38.81 10.19
C GLN A 77 -12.54 38.27 8.77
N PRO A 78 -12.04 39.12 7.85
CA PRO A 78 -11.68 38.69 6.49
C PRO A 78 -10.44 37.78 6.48
N LEU A 79 -10.38 36.87 5.51
CA LEU A 79 -9.21 35.99 5.31
C LEU A 79 -8.16 36.70 4.44
N HIS A 80 -7.31 37.50 5.06
CA HIS A 80 -6.20 38.14 4.37
C HIS A 80 -4.95 37.25 4.35
N LEU A 81 -4.93 36.30 3.41
CA LEU A 81 -3.74 35.47 3.15
C LEU A 81 -2.60 36.31 2.56
N HIS A 82 -1.47 36.31 3.26
CA HIS A 82 -0.20 36.87 2.78
C HIS A 82 0.25 36.17 1.48
N TRP A 83 0.98 36.89 0.61
CA TRP A 83 1.39 36.37 -0.71
C TRP A 83 2.21 35.08 -0.60
N LEU A 84 2.98 34.93 0.47
CA LEU A 84 3.75 33.71 0.75
C LEU A 84 2.84 32.49 0.91
N HIS A 85 1.77 32.60 1.71
CA HIS A 85 0.84 31.48 1.91
C HIS A 85 0.09 31.13 0.63
N LYS A 86 -0.27 32.14 -0.17
CA LYS A 86 -0.86 31.95 -1.50
C LYS A 86 0.08 31.15 -2.42
N GLY A 87 1.36 31.53 -2.46
CA GLY A 87 2.38 30.82 -3.21
C GLY A 87 2.57 29.37 -2.73
N LEU A 88 2.67 29.15 -1.42
CA LEU A 88 2.84 27.81 -0.83
C LEU A 88 1.63 26.90 -1.08
N LEU A 89 0.41 27.43 -1.03
CA LEU A 89 -0.80 26.66 -1.35
C LEU A 89 -0.82 26.23 -2.82
N LEU A 90 -0.50 27.15 -3.74
CA LEU A 90 -0.41 26.82 -5.16
C LEU A 90 0.69 25.79 -5.43
N LEU A 91 1.85 25.95 -4.81
CA LEU A 91 2.94 24.97 -4.89
C LEU A 91 2.50 23.59 -4.38
N THR A 92 1.77 23.54 -3.26
CA THR A 92 1.24 22.29 -2.71
C THR A 92 0.32 21.59 -3.70
N VAL A 93 -0.63 22.32 -4.29
CA VAL A 93 -1.55 21.79 -5.30
C VAL A 93 -0.78 21.27 -6.52
N LEU A 94 0.21 22.03 -7.01
CA LEU A 94 1.03 21.64 -8.16
C LEU A 94 1.86 20.38 -7.88
N LEU A 95 2.49 20.29 -6.70
CA LEU A 95 3.29 19.12 -6.32
C LEU A 95 2.43 17.87 -6.20
N VAL A 96 1.25 17.97 -5.56
CA VAL A 96 0.31 16.85 -5.47
C VAL A 96 -0.18 16.45 -6.85
N ALA A 97 -0.55 17.41 -7.71
CA ALA A 97 -0.97 17.12 -9.07
C ALA A 97 0.12 16.42 -9.89
N ALA A 98 1.37 16.89 -9.81
CA ALA A 98 2.50 16.25 -10.48
C ALA A 98 2.74 14.82 -9.96
N ALA A 99 2.58 14.61 -8.64
CA ALA A 99 2.74 13.29 -8.04
C ALA A 99 1.64 12.31 -8.48
N LEU A 100 0.38 12.78 -8.59
CA LEU A 100 -0.74 11.98 -9.12
C LEU A 100 -0.54 11.63 -10.59
N VAL A 101 -0.04 12.56 -11.40
CA VAL A 101 0.31 12.30 -12.81
C VAL A 101 1.45 11.28 -12.91
N GLY A 102 2.46 11.39 -12.05
CA GLY A 102 3.54 10.41 -11.97
C GLY A 102 3.05 9.01 -11.62
N LEU A 103 2.12 8.91 -10.66
CA LEU A 103 1.47 7.66 -10.28
C LEU A 103 0.71 7.05 -11.46
N GLU A 104 -0.09 7.85 -12.17
CA GLU A 104 -0.86 7.40 -13.33
C GLU A 104 0.02 6.86 -14.47
N ILE A 105 1.13 7.56 -14.76
CA ILE A 105 1.99 7.22 -15.91
C ILE A 105 2.86 5.98 -15.63
N GLN A 106 3.38 5.87 -14.40
CA GLN A 106 4.45 4.91 -14.10
C GLN A 106 4.01 3.73 -13.21
N TRP A 107 2.92 3.87 -12.46
CA TRP A 107 2.40 2.87 -11.50
C TRP A 107 0.87 2.82 -11.50
N GLN A 108 0.28 2.68 -12.68
CA GLN A 108 -1.18 2.66 -12.83
C GLN A 108 -1.84 1.52 -12.02
N GLU A 109 -1.15 0.39 -11.81
CA GLU A 109 -1.65 -0.71 -10.99
C GLU A 109 -1.98 -0.29 -9.54
N GLU A 110 -1.34 0.74 -9.02
CA GLU A 110 -1.53 1.17 -7.63
C GLU A 110 -2.90 1.81 -7.37
N TRP A 111 -3.62 2.22 -8.42
CA TRP A 111 -5.02 2.59 -8.28
C TRP A 111 -5.90 1.42 -7.86
N LYS A 112 -5.55 0.19 -8.24
CA LYS A 112 -6.21 -1.03 -7.74
C LYS A 112 -5.90 -1.23 -6.25
N SER A 113 -4.66 -0.98 -5.83
CA SER A 113 -4.26 -0.99 -4.42
C SER A 113 -5.06 0.03 -3.60
N LEU A 114 -5.28 1.23 -4.15
CA LEU A 114 -6.12 2.25 -3.55
C LEU A 114 -7.57 1.77 -3.41
N HIS A 115 -8.15 1.17 -4.45
CA HIS A 115 -9.50 0.61 -4.39
C HIS A 115 -9.62 -0.48 -3.32
N LEU A 116 -8.65 -1.39 -3.23
CA LEU A 116 -8.59 -2.42 -2.20
C LEU A 116 -8.48 -1.82 -0.80
N SER A 117 -7.67 -0.77 -0.63
CA SER A 117 -7.57 -0.07 0.65
C SER A 117 -8.92 0.49 1.11
N LEU A 118 -9.76 0.99 0.18
CA LEU A 118 -11.09 1.50 0.51
C LEU A 118 -12.00 0.38 1.02
N GLN A 119 -11.87 -0.86 0.54
CA GLN A 119 -12.61 -1.99 1.12
C GLN A 119 -12.22 -2.24 2.59
N ALA A 120 -11.00 -1.91 3.00
CA ALA A 120 -10.58 -2.01 4.39
C ALA A 120 -10.94 -0.76 5.21
N THR A 121 -10.80 0.44 4.63
CA THR A 121 -10.84 1.71 5.38
C THR A 121 -12.17 2.46 5.29
N ALA A 122 -13.03 2.17 4.30
CA ALA A 122 -14.26 2.93 4.05
C ALA A 122 -15.20 3.01 5.27
N PRO A 123 -15.40 1.95 6.09
CA PRO A 123 -16.16 2.06 7.34
C PRO A 123 -15.69 3.19 8.27
N PHE A 124 -14.37 3.39 8.35
CA PHE A 124 -13.75 4.40 9.22
C PHE A 124 -13.72 5.77 8.55
N LEU A 125 -13.48 5.83 7.24
CA LEU A 125 -13.56 7.07 6.46
C LEU A 125 -14.97 7.65 6.50
N HIS A 126 -16.00 6.80 6.46
CA HIS A 126 -17.40 7.20 6.66
C HIS A 126 -17.58 7.89 8.01
N LEU A 127 -17.11 7.27 9.11
CA LEU A 127 -17.23 7.87 10.44
C LEU A 127 -16.51 9.23 10.53
N GLY A 128 -15.31 9.33 9.92
CA GLY A 128 -14.59 10.59 9.80
C GLY A 128 -15.38 11.65 9.00
N ALA A 129 -16.01 11.26 7.90
CA ALA A 129 -16.84 12.13 7.08
C ALA A 129 -18.10 12.61 7.82
N VAL A 130 -18.74 11.74 8.62
CA VAL A 130 -19.87 12.10 9.50
C VAL A 130 -19.43 13.17 10.50
N VAL A 131 -18.31 12.97 11.20
CA VAL A 131 -17.77 13.99 12.13
C VAL A 131 -17.47 15.30 11.41
N ALA A 132 -16.84 15.24 10.23
CA ALA A 132 -16.51 16.43 9.45
C ALA A 132 -17.76 17.21 9.03
N ILE A 133 -18.80 16.55 8.53
CA ILE A 133 -20.04 17.24 8.13
C ILE A 133 -20.79 17.81 9.35
N THR A 134 -20.75 17.15 10.51
CA THR A 134 -21.30 17.72 11.75
C THR A 134 -20.57 18.99 12.16
N LEU A 135 -19.23 19.01 12.09
CA LEU A 135 -18.43 20.19 12.44
C LEU A 135 -18.65 21.35 11.46
N LEU A 136 -18.80 21.06 10.17
CA LEU A 136 -19.10 22.05 9.13
C LEU A 136 -20.50 22.67 9.28
N ALA A 137 -21.40 22.05 10.03
CA ALA A 137 -22.75 22.57 10.25
C ALA A 137 -22.75 23.95 10.90
N TRP A 138 -21.81 24.23 11.80
CA TRP A 138 -21.75 25.49 12.51
C TRP A 138 -21.47 26.69 11.59
N PRO A 139 -20.37 26.73 10.81
CA PRO A 139 -20.12 27.83 9.88
C PRO A 139 -21.20 27.92 8.78
N VAL A 140 -21.75 26.79 8.34
CA VAL A 140 -22.86 26.77 7.37
C VAL A 140 -24.12 27.41 7.94
N ALA A 141 -24.49 27.08 9.18
CA ALA A 141 -25.64 27.66 9.86
C ALA A 141 -25.44 29.17 10.11
N ASP A 142 -24.27 29.61 10.57
CA ASP A 142 -23.97 31.05 10.75
C ASP A 142 -24.08 31.81 9.41
N THR A 143 -23.54 31.24 8.32
CA THR A 143 -23.66 31.83 6.97
C THR A 143 -25.11 31.88 6.50
N PHE A 144 -25.88 30.82 6.74
CA PHE A 144 -27.30 30.73 6.39
C PHE A 144 -28.13 31.82 7.08
N TYR A 145 -27.91 32.06 8.37
CA TYR A 145 -28.63 33.09 9.12
C TYR A 145 -28.16 34.51 8.77
N ARG A 146 -26.87 34.73 8.45
CA ARG A 146 -26.33 36.05 8.07
C ARG A 146 -26.68 36.49 6.65
N ALA A 147 -26.88 35.56 5.72
CA ALA A 147 -27.21 35.93 4.34
C ALA A 147 -28.50 36.77 4.30
N GLN A 148 -28.60 37.73 3.39
CA GLN A 148 -29.83 38.55 3.25
C GLN A 148 -30.74 38.04 2.13
N LYS A 149 -30.17 37.49 1.05
CA LYS A 149 -30.91 37.01 -0.12
C LYS A 149 -31.42 35.59 0.08
N ARG A 150 -32.66 35.32 -0.32
CA ARG A 150 -33.32 34.01 -0.17
C ARG A 150 -32.66 32.91 -1.03
N ASP A 151 -32.39 33.19 -2.30
CA ASP A 151 -31.88 32.19 -3.24
C ASP A 151 -30.55 31.55 -2.81
N PRO A 152 -29.49 32.30 -2.44
CA PRO A 152 -28.24 31.70 -1.98
C PRO A 152 -28.38 30.94 -0.64
N LYS A 153 -29.33 31.32 0.23
CA LYS A 153 -29.62 30.56 1.46
C LYS A 153 -30.15 29.17 1.15
N VAL A 154 -31.15 29.12 0.29
CA VAL A 154 -31.80 27.85 -0.10
C VAL A 154 -30.77 26.97 -0.81
N LEU A 155 -29.98 27.53 -1.72
CA LEU A 155 -28.93 26.79 -2.41
C LEU A 155 -27.88 26.22 -1.45
N LEU A 156 -27.37 27.03 -0.50
CA LEU A 156 -26.39 26.59 0.50
C LEU A 156 -26.94 25.44 1.35
N LEU A 157 -28.17 25.58 1.85
CA LEU A 157 -28.81 24.58 2.69
C LEU A 157 -29.07 23.28 1.92
N LEU A 158 -29.56 23.36 0.67
CA LEU A 158 -29.77 22.19 -0.18
C LEU A 158 -28.47 21.47 -0.50
N LEU A 159 -27.39 22.20 -0.79
CA LEU A 159 -26.08 21.62 -1.03
C LEU A 159 -25.57 20.89 0.22
N PHE A 160 -25.64 21.55 1.39
CA PHE A 160 -25.20 20.97 2.65
C PHE A 160 -25.99 19.71 3.02
N LEU A 161 -27.33 19.76 2.93
CA LEU A 161 -28.18 18.60 3.20
C LEU A 161 -27.98 17.48 2.19
N GLY A 162 -27.76 17.81 0.91
CA GLY A 162 -27.43 16.83 -0.13
C GLY A 162 -26.12 16.09 0.16
N VAL A 163 -25.08 16.81 0.56
CA VAL A 163 -23.79 16.22 0.96
C VAL A 163 -23.95 15.39 2.23
N ALA A 164 -24.65 15.89 3.25
CA ALA A 164 -24.90 15.14 4.48
C ALA A 164 -25.68 13.84 4.23
N LEU A 165 -26.72 13.89 3.38
CA LEU A 165 -27.49 12.71 2.98
C LEU A 165 -26.62 11.70 2.21
N ALA A 166 -25.78 12.17 1.29
CA ALA A 166 -24.85 11.30 0.57
C ALA A 166 -23.87 10.60 1.52
N ILE A 167 -23.37 11.30 2.55
CA ILE A 167 -22.51 10.71 3.57
C ILE A 167 -23.27 9.67 4.39
N TYR A 168 -24.47 9.98 4.90
CA TYR A 168 -25.28 9.03 5.69
C TYR A 168 -25.71 7.79 4.91
N LEU A 169 -25.87 7.91 3.59
CA LEU A 169 -26.20 6.77 2.72
C LEU A 169 -24.96 6.04 2.20
N ALA A 170 -23.75 6.57 2.39
CA ALA A 170 -22.52 5.96 1.87
C ALA A 170 -22.31 4.50 2.32
N PRO A 171 -22.63 4.10 3.57
CA PRO A 171 -22.50 2.71 4.00
C PRO A 171 -23.27 1.67 3.17
N LEU A 172 -24.33 2.07 2.45
CA LEU A 172 -25.03 1.19 1.51
C LEU A 172 -24.15 0.74 0.34
N GLY A 173 -23.14 1.53 -0.03
CA GLY A 173 -22.19 1.22 -1.09
C GLY A 173 -20.87 0.62 -0.60
N ILE A 174 -20.66 0.50 0.72
CA ILE A 174 -19.42 -0.02 1.28
C ILE A 174 -19.48 -1.55 1.28
N SER A 175 -18.59 -2.17 0.49
CA SER A 175 -18.37 -3.61 0.50
C SER A 175 -16.97 -3.91 1.02
N SER A 176 -16.89 -4.84 1.97
CA SER A 176 -15.62 -5.28 2.55
C SER A 176 -15.68 -6.79 2.81
N PRO A 177 -14.66 -7.56 2.40
CA PRO A 177 -14.49 -8.94 2.82
C PRO A 177 -14.51 -9.10 4.34
N CYS A 178 -14.00 -8.12 5.11
CA CYS A 178 -13.90 -8.22 6.57
C CYS A 178 -15.20 -7.84 7.33
N LEU A 179 -16.28 -7.52 6.62
CA LEU A 179 -17.62 -7.39 7.22
C LEU A 179 -18.28 -8.77 7.31
N MET A 180 -17.83 -9.59 8.27
CA MET A 180 -18.31 -10.95 8.48
C MET A 180 -18.30 -11.35 9.96
N GLU A 181 -18.97 -12.44 10.29
CA GLU A 181 -18.93 -13.01 11.63
C GLU A 181 -17.61 -13.77 11.87
N HIS A 182 -17.19 -13.85 13.14
CA HIS A 182 -15.89 -14.44 13.49
C HIS A 182 -15.82 -15.95 13.20
N ASP A 183 -16.95 -16.65 13.24
CA ASP A 183 -17.08 -18.07 12.93
C ASP A 183 -17.00 -18.36 11.41
N GLN A 184 -17.16 -17.33 10.57
CA GLN A 184 -17.04 -17.42 9.11
C GLN A 184 -15.64 -17.05 8.61
N LEU A 185 -14.74 -16.65 9.51
CA LEU A 185 -13.38 -16.28 9.15
C LEU A 185 -12.66 -17.49 8.55
N PRO A 186 -12.10 -17.38 7.33
CA PRO A 186 -11.30 -18.45 6.74
C PRO A 186 -10.06 -18.77 7.57
N GLN A 187 -9.41 -19.89 7.25
CA GLN A 187 -8.10 -20.21 7.84
C GLN A 187 -7.11 -19.08 7.55
N LYS A 188 -6.22 -18.80 8.51
CA LYS A 188 -5.15 -17.81 8.35
C LYS A 188 -4.31 -18.19 7.12
N PRO A 189 -4.07 -17.26 6.17
CA PRO A 189 -3.23 -17.54 5.02
C PRO A 189 -1.82 -17.94 5.46
N GLU A 190 -1.25 -18.96 4.82
CA GLU A 190 0.15 -19.31 4.99
C GLU A 190 1.07 -18.19 4.50
N LEU A 191 2.28 -18.11 5.06
CA LEU A 191 3.27 -17.13 4.65
C LEU A 191 4.29 -17.78 3.71
N VAL A 192 4.53 -17.09 2.61
CA VAL A 192 5.59 -17.37 1.65
C VAL A 192 6.63 -16.25 1.77
N GLY A 193 7.88 -16.59 2.03
CA GLY A 193 8.95 -15.62 2.19
C GLY A 193 9.43 -15.09 0.84
N HIS A 194 9.14 -13.83 0.52
CA HIS A 194 9.55 -13.17 -0.73
C HIS A 194 11.06 -12.98 -0.78
N ARG A 195 11.78 -13.59 -1.73
CA ARG A 195 13.26 -13.64 -1.73
C ARG A 195 13.84 -14.13 -0.38
N GLY A 196 13.06 -14.95 0.32
CA GLY A 196 13.26 -15.34 1.72
C GLY A 196 12.63 -14.39 2.73
N ALA A 197 13.42 -13.84 3.66
CA ALA A 197 12.95 -12.90 4.68
C ALA A 197 13.75 -11.59 4.60
N PRO A 198 13.54 -10.77 3.57
CA PRO A 198 14.40 -9.63 3.24
C PRO A 198 14.32 -8.48 4.24
N MET A 199 13.30 -8.45 5.12
CA MET A 199 13.29 -7.53 6.27
C MET A 199 14.13 -8.02 7.46
N LEU A 200 14.57 -9.28 7.46
CA LEU A 200 15.34 -9.92 8.54
C LEU A 200 16.76 -10.33 8.11
N ALA A 201 17.02 -10.47 6.83
CA ALA A 201 18.29 -10.93 6.28
C ALA A 201 18.49 -10.39 4.86
N PRO A 202 19.73 -10.41 4.32
CA PRO A 202 19.97 -10.05 2.93
C PRO A 202 19.19 -10.98 2.00
N GLU A 203 18.38 -10.42 1.10
CA GLU A 203 17.52 -11.17 0.17
C GLU A 203 18.31 -12.23 -0.63
N ASN A 204 17.66 -13.34 -1.01
CA ASN A 204 18.26 -14.37 -1.86
C ASN A 204 19.58 -14.99 -1.32
N THR A 205 19.71 -15.11 0.01
CA THR A 205 20.86 -15.75 0.69
C THR A 205 20.43 -16.95 1.54
N LEU A 206 21.39 -17.78 1.97
CA LEU A 206 21.11 -18.90 2.87
C LEU A 206 20.73 -18.43 4.28
N MET A 207 21.23 -17.28 4.73
CA MET A 207 20.73 -16.63 5.94
C MET A 207 19.25 -16.24 5.79
N SER A 208 18.86 -15.71 4.63
CA SER A 208 17.45 -15.40 4.33
C SER A 208 16.57 -16.63 4.43
N LEU A 209 17.05 -17.78 3.94
CA LEU A 209 16.34 -19.07 4.04
C LEU A 209 16.10 -19.49 5.50
N GLN A 210 17.13 -19.37 6.34
CA GLN A 210 17.00 -19.68 7.77
C GLN A 210 15.98 -18.76 8.43
N LYS A 211 16.05 -17.45 8.16
CA LYS A 211 15.09 -16.47 8.68
C LYS A 211 13.67 -16.72 8.19
N THR A 212 13.47 -17.23 6.98
CA THR A 212 12.15 -17.67 6.47
C THR A 212 11.56 -18.78 7.34
N ALA A 213 12.35 -19.81 7.68
CA ALA A 213 11.90 -20.87 8.59
C ALA A 213 11.61 -20.32 9.99
N GLU A 214 12.50 -19.48 10.53
CA GLU A 214 12.35 -18.89 11.87
C GLU A 214 11.10 -18.01 11.99
N CYS A 215 10.73 -17.27 10.94
CA CYS A 215 9.53 -16.43 10.95
C CYS A 215 8.23 -17.20 10.64
N GLY A 216 8.29 -18.52 10.47
CA GLY A 216 7.12 -19.39 10.29
C GLY A 216 6.54 -19.43 8.88
N ALA A 217 7.27 -18.97 7.87
CA ALA A 217 6.88 -19.13 6.47
C ALA A 217 7.15 -20.57 6.01
N SER A 218 6.26 -21.14 5.21
CA SER A 218 6.32 -22.55 4.74
C SER A 218 7.05 -22.70 3.40
N VAL A 219 7.22 -21.60 2.68
CA VAL A 219 7.81 -21.54 1.34
C VAL A 219 8.85 -20.42 1.28
N PHE A 220 10.01 -20.72 0.72
CA PHE A 220 11.01 -19.74 0.31
C PHE A 220 10.79 -19.40 -1.17
N GLU A 221 10.33 -18.19 -1.44
CA GLU A 221 10.19 -17.65 -2.80
C GLU A 221 11.49 -16.95 -3.21
N THR A 222 11.88 -17.05 -4.49
CA THR A 222 13.13 -16.45 -5.01
C THR A 222 13.11 -16.28 -6.53
N ASP A 223 14.14 -15.61 -7.05
CA ASP A 223 14.39 -15.47 -8.49
C ASP A 223 15.64 -16.27 -8.87
N VAL A 224 15.54 -17.04 -9.95
CA VAL A 224 16.65 -17.82 -10.48
C VAL A 224 17.12 -17.23 -11.81
N MET A 225 18.44 -17.10 -11.95
CA MET A 225 19.13 -16.80 -13.20
C MET A 225 20.15 -17.89 -13.52
N VAL A 226 20.66 -17.95 -14.76
CA VAL A 226 21.69 -18.91 -15.18
C VAL A 226 22.97 -18.17 -15.50
N SER A 227 24.09 -18.59 -14.91
CA SER A 227 25.43 -18.03 -15.13
C SER A 227 25.97 -18.31 -16.54
N SER A 228 27.06 -17.65 -16.92
CA SER A 228 27.68 -17.80 -18.24
C SER A 228 28.20 -19.21 -18.52
N ASP A 229 28.53 -19.95 -17.47
CA ASP A 229 28.93 -21.36 -17.49
C ASP A 229 27.78 -22.35 -17.20
N GLY A 230 26.55 -21.86 -17.01
CA GLY A 230 25.34 -22.68 -17.03
C GLY A 230 24.83 -23.13 -15.67
N VAL A 231 25.30 -22.52 -14.58
CA VAL A 231 24.89 -22.82 -13.20
C VAL A 231 23.70 -21.92 -12.82
N PRO A 232 22.55 -22.49 -12.44
CA PRO A 232 21.44 -21.69 -11.92
C PRO A 232 21.75 -21.14 -10.52
N PHE A 233 21.55 -19.85 -10.32
CA PHE A 233 21.84 -19.12 -9.09
C PHE A 233 20.73 -18.13 -8.73
N LEU A 234 20.69 -17.72 -7.46
CA LEU A 234 19.64 -16.84 -6.96
C LEU A 234 20.01 -15.37 -7.21
N MET A 235 19.19 -14.66 -7.97
CA MET A 235 19.35 -13.23 -8.23
C MET A 235 18.08 -12.64 -8.84
N HIS A 236 17.56 -11.58 -8.21
CA HIS A 236 16.40 -10.85 -8.73
C HIS A 236 16.76 -9.90 -9.88
N ASP A 237 17.91 -9.22 -9.78
CA ASP A 237 18.25 -8.15 -10.71
C ASP A 237 19.09 -8.61 -11.90
N ASP A 238 18.87 -7.95 -13.02
CA ASP A 238 19.73 -8.03 -14.21
C ASP A 238 21.16 -7.54 -13.93
N ARG A 239 21.38 -6.77 -12.86
CA ARG A 239 22.70 -6.25 -12.46
C ARG A 239 23.00 -6.58 -11.02
N LEU A 240 24.26 -6.94 -10.75
CA LEU A 240 24.71 -7.37 -9.42
C LEU A 240 24.92 -6.21 -8.42
N GLY A 241 24.94 -4.96 -8.88
CA GLY A 241 25.34 -3.81 -8.08
C GLY A 241 24.39 -3.42 -6.94
N ARG A 242 23.13 -3.88 -6.92
CA ARG A 242 22.21 -3.57 -5.81
C ARG A 242 22.54 -4.41 -4.56
N THR A 243 22.80 -5.69 -4.77
CA THR A 243 22.85 -6.70 -3.71
C THR A 243 24.23 -7.34 -3.54
N THR A 244 25.26 -6.83 -4.21
CA THR A 244 26.63 -7.35 -4.08
C THR A 244 27.70 -6.26 -4.11
N ASN A 245 28.94 -6.65 -3.83
CA ASN A 245 30.15 -5.82 -3.98
C ASN A 245 30.82 -5.92 -5.37
N VAL A 246 30.06 -6.26 -6.44
CA VAL A 246 30.61 -6.43 -7.80
C VAL A 246 31.46 -5.25 -8.27
N ALA A 247 31.11 -4.01 -7.90
CA ALA A 247 31.85 -2.82 -8.30
C ALA A 247 33.27 -2.76 -7.72
N SER A 248 33.51 -3.44 -6.60
CA SER A 248 34.84 -3.54 -5.99
C SER A 248 35.64 -4.73 -6.51
N VAL A 249 34.97 -5.86 -6.78
CA VAL A 249 35.64 -7.11 -7.21
C VAL A 249 35.88 -7.13 -8.72
N PHE A 250 34.93 -6.65 -9.51
CA PHE A 250 34.95 -6.62 -10.98
C PHE A 250 34.54 -5.23 -11.52
N PRO A 251 35.34 -4.18 -11.28
CA PRO A 251 34.98 -2.80 -11.61
C PRO A 251 34.61 -2.61 -13.10
N ASP A 252 35.37 -3.22 -14.00
CA ASP A 252 35.17 -3.09 -15.46
C ASP A 252 33.86 -3.74 -15.95
N ARG A 253 33.26 -4.62 -15.16
CA ARG A 253 32.01 -5.34 -15.48
C ARG A 253 30.87 -5.02 -14.51
N ALA A 254 31.02 -4.03 -13.64
CA ALA A 254 30.04 -3.72 -12.59
C ALA A 254 28.63 -3.40 -13.13
N ALA A 255 28.54 -2.87 -14.35
CA ALA A 255 27.29 -2.56 -15.05
C ALA A 255 26.80 -3.70 -15.98
N GLY A 256 27.56 -4.79 -16.09
CA GLY A 256 27.23 -5.96 -16.91
C GLY A 256 26.03 -6.74 -16.38
N HIS A 257 25.49 -7.62 -17.21
CA HIS A 257 24.35 -8.43 -16.82
C HIS A 257 24.79 -9.50 -15.83
N SER A 258 23.97 -9.83 -14.83
CA SER A 258 24.30 -10.82 -13.79
C SER A 258 24.55 -12.22 -14.38
N ALA A 259 23.82 -12.59 -15.43
CA ALA A 259 24.07 -13.81 -16.23
C ALA A 259 25.45 -13.86 -16.94
N ASP A 260 26.13 -12.73 -17.17
CA ASP A 260 27.41 -12.73 -17.91
C ASP A 260 28.59 -13.25 -17.06
N PHE A 261 28.40 -13.36 -15.74
CA PHE A 261 29.40 -13.84 -14.81
C PHE A 261 29.36 -15.37 -14.71
N SER A 262 30.53 -15.99 -14.60
CA SER A 262 30.67 -17.42 -14.32
C SER A 262 30.34 -17.72 -12.86
N TRP A 263 30.04 -18.97 -12.55
CA TRP A 263 29.73 -19.38 -11.18
C TRP A 263 30.89 -19.11 -10.20
N ALA A 264 32.13 -19.36 -10.64
CA ALA A 264 33.32 -19.10 -9.83
C ALA A 264 33.52 -17.61 -9.52
N GLU A 265 33.10 -16.71 -10.41
CA GLU A 265 33.12 -15.27 -10.18
C GLU A 265 32.00 -14.84 -9.24
N LEU A 266 30.78 -15.36 -9.44
CA LEU A 266 29.63 -15.08 -8.57
C LEU A 266 29.91 -15.46 -7.10
N LYS A 267 30.59 -16.59 -6.86
CA LYS A 267 30.98 -17.03 -5.50
C LYS A 267 32.03 -16.16 -4.82
N GLN A 268 32.75 -15.30 -5.56
CA GLN A 268 33.67 -14.33 -4.96
C GLN A 268 32.94 -13.10 -4.41
N LEU A 269 31.68 -12.89 -4.82
CA LEU A 269 30.92 -11.73 -4.42
C LEU A 269 30.35 -11.91 -3.02
N ASN A 270 30.42 -10.82 -2.27
CA ASN A 270 29.72 -10.66 -1.01
C ASN A 270 28.28 -10.23 -1.30
N ALA A 271 27.30 -11.01 -0.83
CA ALA A 271 25.89 -10.79 -1.10
C ALA A 271 25.09 -10.29 0.11
N GLY A 272 25.76 -9.84 1.18
CA GLY A 272 25.07 -9.44 2.42
C GLY A 272 25.55 -8.18 3.13
N THR A 273 26.77 -7.69 2.89
CA THR A 273 27.25 -6.43 3.49
C THR A 273 26.38 -5.23 3.07
N TRP A 274 25.91 -5.22 1.82
CA TRP A 274 25.01 -4.19 1.29
C TRP A 274 23.77 -3.99 2.15
N PHE A 275 23.24 -5.05 2.75
CA PHE A 275 22.03 -5.02 3.57
C PHE A 275 22.22 -4.15 4.82
N LEU A 276 23.40 -4.26 5.44
CA LEU A 276 23.75 -3.48 6.64
C LEU A 276 24.04 -2.01 6.32
N GLU A 277 24.62 -1.75 5.15
CA GLU A 277 24.99 -0.41 4.70
C GLU A 277 23.76 0.38 4.23
N ARG A 278 22.92 -0.25 3.40
CA ARG A 278 21.79 0.42 2.73
C ARG A 278 20.53 0.44 3.57
N LYS A 279 20.32 -0.55 4.44
CA LYS A 279 19.12 -0.70 5.28
C LYS A 279 17.84 -0.61 4.43
N PRO A 280 17.57 -1.59 3.57
CA PRO A 280 16.52 -1.51 2.54
C PRO A 280 15.09 -1.36 3.07
N PHE A 281 14.88 -1.64 4.36
CA PHE A 281 13.59 -1.52 5.01
C PHE A 281 13.72 -0.69 6.28
N TRP A 282 13.20 0.55 6.26
CA TRP A 282 13.12 1.35 7.46
C TRP A 282 12.16 0.72 8.49
N GLY A 283 12.58 0.73 9.76
CA GLY A 283 11.81 0.14 10.87
C GLY A 283 11.93 -1.37 10.99
N SER A 284 12.81 -2.02 10.22
CA SER A 284 13.22 -3.41 10.46
C SER A 284 13.93 -3.54 11.82
N GLU A 285 13.80 -4.73 12.43
CA GLU A 285 14.45 -5.01 13.70
C GLU A 285 15.98 -4.91 13.57
N LYS A 286 16.62 -4.40 14.62
CA LYS A 286 18.09 -4.38 14.64
C LYS A 286 18.61 -5.80 14.75
N LEU A 287 19.39 -6.21 13.75
CA LEU A 287 20.10 -7.49 13.79
C LEU A 287 21.01 -7.59 15.02
N SER A 288 21.04 -8.78 15.62
CA SER A 288 21.99 -9.12 16.67
C SER A 288 23.43 -9.07 16.15
N ASP A 289 24.43 -8.95 17.03
CA ASP A 289 25.84 -8.95 16.59
C ASP A 289 26.24 -10.25 15.86
N ALA A 290 25.60 -11.37 16.20
CA ALA A 290 25.79 -12.63 15.50
C ALA A 290 25.20 -12.58 14.09
N ASP A 291 23.93 -12.17 13.95
CA ASP A 291 23.26 -12.03 12.65
C ASP A 291 23.98 -11.01 11.75
N ARG A 292 24.55 -9.94 12.32
CA ARG A 292 25.35 -8.96 11.57
C ARG A 292 26.60 -9.59 10.95
N ARG A 293 27.34 -10.41 11.72
CA ARG A 293 28.52 -11.13 11.22
C ARG A 293 28.12 -12.16 10.17
N GLU A 294 27.01 -12.85 10.36
CA GLU A 294 26.50 -13.80 9.38
C GLU A 294 26.08 -13.13 8.07
N ALA A 295 25.36 -12.00 8.16
CA ALA A 295 24.99 -11.20 6.99
C ALA A 295 26.24 -10.76 6.20
N GLN A 296 27.30 -10.32 6.88
CA GLN A 296 28.57 -9.96 6.25
C GLN A 296 29.28 -11.13 5.57
N ASN A 297 28.96 -12.38 5.91
CA ASN A 297 29.60 -13.57 5.36
C ASN A 297 28.76 -14.27 4.27
N GLN A 298 27.65 -13.66 3.83
CA GLN A 298 26.83 -14.22 2.76
C GLN A 298 27.49 -14.05 1.38
N THR A 299 27.28 -15.04 0.51
CA THR A 299 27.63 -15.04 -0.92
C THR A 299 26.40 -15.38 -1.75
N VAL A 300 26.47 -15.21 -3.07
CA VAL A 300 25.40 -15.60 -3.99
C VAL A 300 25.25 -17.13 -3.99
N PRO A 301 24.10 -17.69 -3.61
CA PRO A 301 23.89 -19.13 -3.61
C PRO A 301 23.43 -19.64 -4.98
N SER A 302 23.77 -20.88 -5.28
CA SER A 302 23.21 -21.64 -6.40
C SER A 302 21.82 -22.16 -6.02
N LEU A 303 20.98 -22.44 -7.03
CA LEU A 303 19.69 -23.08 -6.79
C LEU A 303 19.87 -24.44 -6.10
N ARG A 304 20.93 -25.18 -6.44
CA ARG A 304 21.24 -26.46 -5.81
C ARG A 304 21.60 -26.32 -4.33
N GLU A 305 22.42 -25.33 -3.97
CA GLU A 305 22.74 -25.03 -2.56
C GLU A 305 21.47 -24.67 -1.78
N LEU A 306 20.59 -23.84 -2.37
CA LEU A 306 19.30 -23.48 -1.76
C LEU A 306 18.44 -24.72 -1.49
N LEU A 307 18.23 -25.58 -2.49
CA LEU A 307 17.40 -26.77 -2.37
C LEU A 307 17.92 -27.73 -1.29
N LEU A 308 19.24 -27.95 -1.24
CA LEU A 308 19.85 -28.81 -0.23
C LEU A 308 19.71 -28.23 1.18
N ALA A 309 19.79 -26.90 1.33
CA ALA A 309 19.61 -26.21 2.61
C ALA A 309 18.14 -26.15 3.05
N ALA A 310 17.20 -26.08 2.11
CA ALA A 310 15.76 -26.01 2.39
C ALA A 310 15.17 -27.35 2.86
N ALA A 311 15.68 -28.47 2.33
CA ALA A 311 15.20 -29.81 2.65
C ALA A 311 15.20 -30.17 4.15
N PRO A 312 16.30 -29.97 4.93
CA PRO A 312 16.29 -30.25 6.37
C PRO A 312 15.41 -29.30 7.18
N LEU A 313 15.07 -28.12 6.63
CA LEU A 313 14.15 -27.15 7.24
C LEU A 313 12.68 -27.45 6.92
N ASN A 314 12.40 -28.48 6.11
CA ASN A 314 11.07 -28.79 5.59
C ASN A 314 10.41 -27.59 4.87
N LEU A 315 11.23 -26.73 4.26
CA LEU A 315 10.77 -25.59 3.49
C LEU A 315 10.57 -25.98 2.04
N SER A 316 9.45 -25.53 1.46
CA SER A 316 9.26 -25.61 0.03
C SER A 316 10.02 -24.46 -0.67
N VAL A 317 10.45 -24.66 -1.91
CA VAL A 317 11.11 -23.61 -2.69
C VAL A 317 10.25 -23.27 -3.89
N MET A 318 9.90 -22.00 -4.02
CA MET A 318 9.13 -21.44 -5.11
C MET A 318 10.02 -20.45 -5.84
N PHE A 319 10.02 -20.44 -7.18
CA PHE A 319 10.86 -19.47 -7.86
C PHE A 319 10.36 -19.03 -9.23
N ASP A 320 10.60 -17.76 -9.54
CA ASP A 320 10.57 -17.24 -10.89
C ASP A 320 11.89 -17.55 -11.61
N LEU A 321 11.81 -17.79 -12.92
CA LEU A 321 12.98 -18.06 -13.75
C LEU A 321 13.22 -16.91 -14.73
N ARG A 322 14.33 -16.21 -14.56
CA ARG A 322 14.73 -15.07 -15.39
C ARG A 322 15.45 -15.54 -16.64
N ARG A 323 14.99 -15.09 -17.80
CA ARG A 323 15.62 -15.39 -19.09
C ARG A 323 16.93 -14.59 -19.23
N PRO A 324 18.07 -15.25 -19.51
CA PRO A 324 19.32 -14.54 -19.79
C PRO A 324 19.23 -13.63 -21.04
N PRO A 325 20.18 -12.72 -21.29
CA PRO A 325 20.20 -11.89 -22.49
C PRO A 325 20.26 -12.71 -23.80
N PRO A 326 19.81 -12.16 -24.96
CA PRO A 326 19.75 -12.91 -26.23
C PRO A 326 21.09 -13.48 -26.73
N ASN A 327 22.22 -12.86 -26.37
CA ASN A 327 23.55 -13.31 -26.74
C ASN A 327 24.12 -14.40 -25.79
N HIS A 328 23.42 -14.73 -24.72
CA HIS A 328 23.89 -15.68 -23.71
C HIS A 328 23.79 -17.12 -24.22
N THR A 329 24.81 -17.94 -23.98
CA THR A 329 24.90 -19.34 -24.45
C THR A 329 23.67 -20.17 -24.06
N TYR A 330 23.11 -19.93 -22.89
CA TYR A 330 21.95 -20.65 -22.37
C TYR A 330 20.60 -19.93 -22.55
N HIS A 331 20.53 -18.86 -23.35
CA HIS A 331 19.29 -18.07 -23.53
C HIS A 331 18.05 -18.90 -23.92
N HIS A 332 18.25 -19.92 -24.76
CA HIS A 332 17.19 -20.82 -25.23
C HIS A 332 17.08 -22.13 -24.44
N THR A 333 18.02 -22.42 -23.53
CA THR A 333 18.06 -23.69 -22.79
C THR A 333 18.05 -23.51 -21.27
N PHE A 334 17.88 -22.28 -20.78
CA PHE A 334 17.89 -21.91 -19.36
C PHE A 334 16.84 -22.69 -18.55
N VAL A 335 15.66 -22.97 -19.13
CA VAL A 335 14.62 -23.81 -18.50
C VAL A 335 15.14 -25.21 -18.24
N ASN A 336 15.70 -25.85 -19.28
CA ASN A 336 16.29 -27.18 -19.18
C ASN A 336 17.48 -27.22 -18.21
N ARG A 337 18.36 -26.22 -18.24
CA ARG A 337 19.47 -26.10 -17.29
C ARG A 337 19.01 -25.98 -15.84
N THR A 338 17.94 -25.22 -15.61
CA THR A 338 17.35 -25.08 -14.28
C THR A 338 16.72 -26.38 -13.81
N LEU A 339 15.97 -27.06 -14.68
CA LEU A 339 15.38 -28.35 -14.36
C LEU A 339 16.44 -29.43 -14.06
N ASP A 340 17.54 -29.46 -14.83
CA ASP A 340 18.67 -30.37 -14.58
C ASP A 340 19.29 -30.12 -13.19
N ALA A 341 19.44 -28.85 -12.79
CA ALA A 341 19.94 -28.48 -11.47
C ALA A 341 18.99 -28.92 -10.34
N VAL A 342 17.67 -28.75 -10.53
CA VAL A 342 16.65 -29.21 -9.58
C VAL A 342 16.70 -30.73 -9.42
N LEU A 343 16.72 -31.48 -10.52
CA LEU A 343 16.74 -32.94 -10.49
C LEU A 343 18.05 -33.50 -9.91
N SER A 344 19.18 -32.90 -10.26
CA SER A 344 20.50 -33.31 -9.75
C SER A 344 20.75 -32.94 -8.28
N ALA A 345 19.94 -32.06 -7.69
CA ALA A 345 19.96 -31.80 -6.25
C ALA A 345 19.51 -33.02 -5.43
N GLY A 346 18.69 -33.91 -6.01
CA GLY A 346 18.24 -35.14 -5.34
C GLY A 346 17.24 -34.91 -4.20
N VAL A 347 16.65 -33.71 -4.10
CA VAL A 347 15.61 -33.37 -3.12
C VAL A 347 14.24 -33.89 -3.60
N PRO A 348 13.27 -34.10 -2.69
CA PRO A 348 11.92 -34.48 -3.09
C PRO A 348 11.31 -33.45 -4.06
N GLN A 349 10.85 -33.90 -5.23
CA GLN A 349 10.29 -33.00 -6.25
C GLN A 349 9.10 -32.19 -5.71
N ALA A 350 8.30 -32.78 -4.82
CA ALA A 350 7.17 -32.11 -4.20
C ALA A 350 7.59 -30.87 -3.38
N MET A 351 8.84 -30.73 -2.96
CA MET A 351 9.35 -29.55 -2.28
C MET A 351 9.41 -28.31 -3.20
N VAL A 352 9.46 -28.52 -4.52
CA VAL A 352 9.66 -27.43 -5.49
C VAL A 352 8.34 -27.02 -6.12
N LEU A 353 8.03 -25.72 -6.03
CA LEU A 353 6.90 -25.06 -6.66
C LEU A 353 7.38 -24.38 -7.94
N TRP A 354 6.97 -24.92 -9.09
CA TRP A 354 7.42 -24.50 -10.41
C TRP A 354 6.46 -23.47 -11.02
N LEU A 355 6.88 -22.20 -11.00
CA LEU A 355 6.15 -21.08 -11.61
C LEU A 355 6.38 -20.91 -13.11
N PRO A 356 7.57 -21.19 -13.69
CA PRO A 356 7.83 -20.87 -15.10
C PRO A 356 6.84 -21.54 -16.04
N ASP A 357 6.18 -20.73 -16.87
CA ASP A 357 5.22 -21.19 -17.88
C ASP A 357 5.90 -21.82 -19.10
N GLU A 358 7.13 -21.39 -19.40
CA GLU A 358 7.87 -21.86 -20.56
C GLU A 358 8.25 -23.34 -20.44
N GLU A 359 8.06 -24.08 -21.55
CA GLU A 359 8.35 -25.52 -21.63
C GLU A 359 7.66 -26.37 -20.53
N ARG A 360 6.57 -25.88 -19.91
CA ARG A 360 5.89 -26.54 -18.80
C ARG A 360 5.50 -28.00 -19.09
N ALA A 361 5.03 -28.28 -20.30
CA ALA A 361 4.67 -29.65 -20.71
C ALA A 361 5.88 -30.61 -20.70
N GLU A 362 7.08 -30.11 -21.03
CA GLU A 362 8.31 -30.90 -20.95
C GLU A 362 8.76 -31.07 -19.49
N VAL A 363 8.65 -30.01 -18.68
CA VAL A 363 8.95 -30.06 -17.24
C VAL A 363 8.06 -31.09 -16.54
N GLN A 364 6.75 -31.08 -16.79
CA GLN A 364 5.81 -32.06 -16.23
C GLN A 364 6.14 -33.49 -16.67
N ARG A 365 6.58 -33.69 -17.92
CA ARG A 365 6.97 -35.02 -18.41
C ARG A 365 8.23 -35.54 -17.71
N ARG A 366 9.24 -34.68 -17.54
CA ARG A 366 10.54 -35.04 -16.95
C ARG A 366 10.52 -35.10 -15.43
N ALA A 367 9.68 -34.30 -14.78
CA ALA A 367 9.62 -34.14 -13.33
C ALA A 367 8.16 -33.99 -12.85
N PRO A 368 7.33 -35.05 -12.97
CA PRO A 368 5.90 -35.00 -12.66
C PRO A 368 5.59 -34.74 -11.19
N GLY A 369 6.57 -34.89 -10.28
CA GLY A 369 6.40 -34.60 -8.86
C GLY A 369 6.57 -33.12 -8.49
N LEU A 370 7.03 -32.25 -9.40
CA LEU A 370 7.12 -30.81 -9.15
C LEU A 370 5.72 -30.20 -9.03
N ARG A 371 5.49 -29.39 -7.99
CA ARG A 371 4.20 -28.71 -7.81
C ARG A 371 4.07 -27.56 -8.79
N GLN A 372 3.17 -27.69 -9.77
CA GLN A 372 2.92 -26.64 -10.76
C GLN A 372 2.15 -25.47 -10.14
N VAL A 373 2.64 -24.25 -10.35
CA VAL A 373 1.99 -23.00 -9.96
C VAL A 373 1.85 -22.13 -11.20
N TYR A 374 0.69 -21.51 -11.36
CA TYR A 374 0.32 -20.79 -12.58
C TYR A 374 0.06 -19.32 -12.26
N GLY A 375 0.35 -18.44 -13.22
CA GLY A 375 -0.16 -17.06 -13.21
C GLY A 375 -1.63 -16.99 -13.64
N TYR A 376 -2.09 -15.80 -14.03
CA TYR A 376 -3.45 -15.63 -14.53
C TYR A 376 -3.71 -16.51 -15.76
N ARG A 377 -4.88 -17.15 -15.79
CA ARG A 377 -5.28 -18.12 -16.80
C ARG A 377 -5.17 -17.50 -18.20
N LYS A 378 -4.26 -18.00 -19.05
CA LYS A 378 -4.30 -17.72 -20.49
C LYS A 378 -5.53 -18.43 -21.05
N GLU A 379 -6.42 -17.69 -21.71
CA GLU A 379 -7.73 -18.16 -22.22
C GLU A 379 -7.66 -19.43 -23.11
N ASN A 380 -6.47 -19.76 -23.65
CA ASN A 380 -6.26 -20.90 -24.55
C ASN A 380 -5.65 -22.15 -23.88
N GLY A 381 -5.55 -22.21 -22.55
CA GLY A 381 -5.01 -23.37 -21.84
C GLY A 381 -6.04 -24.48 -21.63
N THR A 382 -5.73 -25.72 -22.04
CA THR A 382 -6.51 -26.93 -21.73
C THR A 382 -6.32 -27.42 -20.29
N GLU A 383 -5.28 -26.96 -19.60
CA GLU A 383 -4.96 -27.33 -18.22
C GLU A 383 -5.80 -26.56 -17.20
N ARG A 384 -6.31 -27.29 -16.19
CA ARG A 384 -6.94 -26.68 -15.01
C ARG A 384 -5.89 -26.46 -13.93
N PRO A 385 -5.53 -25.20 -13.60
CA PRO A 385 -4.51 -24.94 -12.60
C PRO A 385 -4.98 -25.37 -11.21
N GLN A 386 -4.12 -26.05 -10.45
CA GLN A 386 -4.38 -26.39 -9.04
C GLN A 386 -3.92 -25.28 -8.09
N ARG A 387 -2.94 -24.48 -8.51
CA ARG A 387 -2.36 -23.40 -7.71
C ARG A 387 -2.16 -22.17 -8.56
N LEU A 388 -2.56 -21.02 -8.05
CA LEU A 388 -2.38 -19.71 -8.67
C LEU A 388 -1.42 -18.87 -7.84
N ASN A 389 -0.54 -18.14 -8.50
CA ASN A 389 0.31 -17.10 -7.92
C ASN A 389 0.00 -15.79 -8.65
N LEU A 390 -0.70 -14.88 -7.99
CA LEU A 390 -1.24 -13.66 -8.62
C LEU A 390 -0.82 -12.40 -7.85
N PRO A 391 -0.67 -11.26 -8.53
CA PRO A 391 -0.52 -9.99 -7.84
C PRO A 391 -1.79 -9.69 -7.02
N TYR A 392 -1.64 -9.17 -5.81
CA TYR A 392 -2.79 -8.92 -4.92
C TYR A 392 -3.80 -7.91 -5.52
N GLN A 393 -3.33 -7.05 -6.42
CA GLN A 393 -4.14 -6.05 -7.12
C GLN A 393 -5.24 -6.70 -7.98
N ASP A 394 -5.13 -7.98 -8.34
CA ASP A 394 -6.14 -8.70 -9.12
C ASP A 394 -7.28 -9.29 -8.27
N LEU A 395 -7.24 -9.12 -6.94
CA LEU A 395 -8.30 -9.54 -6.03
C LEU A 395 -9.72 -9.08 -6.44
N PRO A 396 -9.97 -7.83 -6.91
CA PRO A 396 -11.32 -7.41 -7.30
C PRO A 396 -11.93 -8.23 -8.45
N LEU A 397 -11.07 -8.88 -9.24
CA LEU A 397 -11.44 -9.75 -10.36
C LEU A 397 -11.44 -11.24 -9.97
N THR A 398 -10.95 -11.56 -8.77
CA THR A 398 -10.70 -12.91 -8.31
C THR A 398 -11.76 -13.33 -7.30
N ASP A 399 -12.67 -14.22 -7.71
CA ASP A 399 -13.57 -14.88 -6.77
C ASP A 399 -12.84 -16.05 -6.10
N ILE A 400 -12.08 -15.75 -5.03
CA ILE A 400 -11.29 -16.75 -4.29
C ILE A 400 -12.19 -17.87 -3.76
N LYS A 401 -13.42 -17.55 -3.32
CA LYS A 401 -14.37 -18.56 -2.82
C LYS A 401 -14.78 -19.53 -3.92
N LEU A 402 -14.95 -19.05 -5.15
CA LEU A 402 -15.22 -19.91 -6.30
C LEU A 402 -14.00 -20.77 -6.65
N LEU A 403 -12.80 -20.20 -6.65
CA LEU A 403 -11.55 -20.95 -6.89
C LEU A 403 -11.33 -22.06 -5.86
N GLN A 404 -11.59 -21.78 -4.59
CA GLN A 404 -11.50 -22.76 -3.51
C GLN A 404 -12.52 -23.90 -3.67
N ARG A 405 -13.74 -23.61 -4.14
CA ARG A 405 -14.73 -24.66 -4.48
C ARG A 405 -14.25 -25.58 -5.60
N ASP A 406 -13.48 -25.04 -6.54
CA ASP A 406 -12.83 -25.79 -7.62
C ASP A 406 -11.49 -26.41 -7.19
N ASN A 407 -11.16 -26.38 -5.89
CA ASN A 407 -9.94 -26.91 -5.29
C ASN A 407 -8.65 -26.28 -5.88
N VAL A 408 -8.73 -24.98 -6.18
CA VAL A 408 -7.60 -24.16 -6.65
C VAL A 408 -7.11 -23.29 -5.51
N SER A 409 -5.85 -23.48 -5.09
CA SER A 409 -5.25 -22.64 -4.05
C SER A 409 -4.70 -21.34 -4.63
N VAL A 410 -4.87 -20.22 -3.94
CA VAL A 410 -4.45 -18.90 -4.40
C VAL A 410 -3.39 -18.30 -3.46
N ASN A 411 -2.21 -18.05 -4.02
CA ASN A 411 -1.16 -17.22 -3.41
C ASN A 411 -1.19 -15.80 -3.98
N LEU A 412 -1.12 -14.79 -3.11
CA LEU A 412 -1.11 -13.38 -3.51
C LEU A 412 0.20 -12.68 -3.11
N PHE A 413 0.77 -11.87 -4.01
CA PHE A 413 2.06 -11.23 -3.80
C PHE A 413 2.08 -9.74 -4.23
N VAL A 414 2.95 -8.87 -3.68
CA VAL A 414 3.71 -9.03 -2.42
C VAL A 414 2.99 -8.26 -1.32
N VAL A 415 2.69 -8.91 -0.20
CA VAL A 415 1.84 -8.37 0.87
C VAL A 415 2.67 -8.07 2.09
N ASN A 416 2.88 -6.80 2.43
CA ASN A 416 3.80 -6.36 3.48
C ASN A 416 3.10 -5.65 4.66
N LYS A 417 1.82 -5.29 4.51
CA LYS A 417 1.09 -4.52 5.53
C LYS A 417 -0.03 -5.30 6.19
N PRO A 418 -0.22 -5.14 7.53
CA PRO A 418 -1.28 -5.82 8.27
C PRO A 418 -2.70 -5.57 7.73
N TRP A 419 -2.99 -4.35 7.25
CA TRP A 419 -4.31 -4.03 6.71
C TRP A 419 -4.62 -4.84 5.44
N LEU A 420 -3.63 -5.00 4.55
CA LEU A 420 -3.79 -5.75 3.31
C LEU A 420 -3.85 -7.25 3.62
N PHE A 421 -2.96 -7.75 4.47
CA PHE A 421 -3.02 -9.15 4.93
C PHE A 421 -4.38 -9.49 5.55
N SER A 422 -4.93 -8.60 6.37
CA SER A 422 -6.26 -8.76 6.97
C SER A 422 -7.35 -8.86 5.90
N LEU A 423 -7.32 -7.98 4.90
CA LEU A 423 -8.28 -7.99 3.80
C LEU A 423 -8.24 -9.31 3.02
N LEU A 424 -7.03 -9.78 2.70
CA LEU A 424 -6.83 -11.03 1.96
C LEU A 424 -7.19 -12.27 2.78
N TRP A 425 -6.95 -12.24 4.09
CA TRP A 425 -7.41 -13.28 5.02
C TRP A 425 -8.94 -13.36 5.02
N CYS A 426 -9.63 -12.22 5.18
CA CYS A 426 -11.09 -12.19 5.10
C CYS A 426 -11.62 -12.62 3.72
N ALA A 427 -10.90 -12.32 2.64
CA ALA A 427 -11.25 -12.75 1.29
C ALA A 427 -11.07 -14.26 1.07
N GLY A 428 -10.28 -14.93 1.93
CA GLY A 428 -10.05 -16.37 1.90
C GLY A 428 -8.79 -16.78 1.16
N ALA A 429 -7.79 -15.92 0.97
CA ALA A 429 -6.52 -16.31 0.34
C ALA A 429 -5.85 -17.48 1.09
N ASP A 430 -5.31 -18.46 0.37
CA ASP A 430 -4.67 -19.63 0.98
C ASP A 430 -3.26 -19.30 1.49
N SER A 431 -2.55 -18.42 0.78
CA SER A 431 -1.23 -17.93 1.18
C SER A 431 -0.93 -16.53 0.64
N VAL A 432 0.07 -15.88 1.23
CA VAL A 432 0.62 -14.63 0.72
C VAL A 432 2.13 -14.66 0.68
N THR A 433 2.72 -14.09 -0.37
CA THR A 433 4.16 -13.82 -0.44
C THR A 433 4.45 -12.47 0.20
N THR A 434 5.42 -12.42 1.12
CA THR A 434 5.68 -11.25 1.96
C THR A 434 7.17 -11.02 2.24
N ASN A 435 7.57 -9.75 2.33
CA ASN A 435 8.85 -9.34 2.90
C ASN A 435 8.82 -9.30 4.44
N ALA A 436 7.62 -9.26 5.03
CA ALA A 436 7.35 -8.89 6.43
C ALA A 436 6.80 -10.07 7.25
N CYS A 437 7.30 -11.30 7.02
CA CYS A 437 6.77 -12.50 7.66
C CYS A 437 6.74 -12.41 9.19
N GLN A 438 7.75 -11.81 9.81
CA GLN A 438 7.82 -11.56 11.25
C GLN A 438 6.63 -10.74 11.78
N LEU A 439 6.12 -9.80 10.98
CA LEU A 439 4.99 -8.95 11.36
C LEU A 439 3.66 -9.67 11.14
N LEU A 440 3.49 -10.31 9.98
CA LEU A 440 2.21 -10.94 9.61
C LEU A 440 1.96 -12.24 10.38
N GLN A 441 3.02 -12.96 10.73
CA GLN A 441 2.91 -14.19 11.53
C GLN A 441 2.32 -13.92 12.91
N GLN A 442 2.64 -12.76 13.51
CA GLN A 442 2.18 -12.37 14.83
C GLN A 442 0.71 -11.94 14.88
N LEU A 443 0.05 -11.71 13.74
CA LEU A 443 -1.36 -11.29 13.70
C LEU A 443 -2.28 -12.46 14.13
N PRO A 444 -2.98 -12.36 15.27
CA PRO A 444 -3.86 -13.43 15.75
C PRO A 444 -5.22 -13.45 15.05
N HIS A 445 -5.67 -12.31 14.52
CA HIS A 445 -6.90 -12.12 13.74
C HIS A 445 -6.73 -10.91 12.80
N PRO A 446 -7.58 -10.76 11.77
CA PRO A 446 -7.58 -9.57 10.92
C PRO A 446 -7.81 -8.29 11.74
N VAL A 447 -7.04 -7.24 11.48
CA VAL A 447 -7.02 -5.99 12.27
C VAL A 447 -8.39 -5.27 12.29
N TRP A 448 -9.24 -5.51 11.29
CA TRP A 448 -10.53 -4.82 11.11
C TRP A 448 -11.69 -5.78 10.82
N LEU A 449 -11.72 -6.92 11.50
CA LEU A 449 -12.85 -7.84 11.44
C LEU A 449 -14.04 -7.26 12.21
N ILE A 450 -15.14 -6.92 11.52
CA ILE A 450 -16.32 -6.32 12.13
C ILE A 450 -17.55 -7.11 11.72
N SER A 451 -18.38 -7.52 12.69
CA SER A 451 -19.62 -8.21 12.36
C SER A 451 -20.64 -7.27 11.69
N PRO A 452 -21.44 -7.76 10.71
CA PRO A 452 -22.44 -6.93 10.03
C PRO A 452 -23.39 -6.23 11.00
N ARG A 453 -23.77 -6.90 12.09
CA ARG A 453 -24.62 -6.30 13.14
C ARG A 453 -23.93 -5.15 13.86
N THR A 454 -22.66 -5.31 14.24
CA THR A 454 -21.88 -4.25 14.90
C THR A 454 -21.70 -3.06 13.98
N TYR A 455 -21.39 -3.31 12.70
CA TYR A 455 -21.26 -2.27 11.69
C TYR A 455 -22.56 -1.47 11.53
N LEU A 456 -23.70 -2.16 11.42
CA LEU A 456 -25.02 -1.51 11.31
C LEU A 456 -25.35 -0.64 12.53
N VAL A 457 -25.01 -1.08 13.74
CA VAL A 457 -25.21 -0.30 14.98
C VAL A 457 -24.33 0.94 14.97
N ILE A 458 -23.04 0.81 14.66
CA ILE A 458 -22.11 1.95 14.59
C ILE A 458 -22.62 2.99 13.60
N TRP A 459 -23.00 2.55 12.39
CA TRP A 459 -23.55 3.41 11.36
C TRP A 459 -24.83 4.12 11.81
N THR A 460 -25.82 3.37 12.28
CA THR A 460 -27.12 3.95 12.68
C THR A 460 -26.93 4.97 13.80
N VAL A 461 -26.11 4.63 14.80
CA VAL A 461 -25.85 5.53 15.95
C VAL A 461 -25.08 6.77 15.52
N SER A 462 -24.03 6.64 14.70
CA SER A 462 -23.25 7.80 14.24
C SER A 462 -24.11 8.81 13.49
N ASP A 463 -24.98 8.31 12.61
CA ASP A 463 -25.82 9.15 11.75
C ASP A 463 -26.94 9.82 12.56
N CYS A 464 -27.57 9.07 13.47
CA CYS A 464 -28.57 9.64 14.38
C CYS A 464 -27.98 10.74 15.27
N VAL A 465 -26.81 10.50 15.87
CA VAL A 465 -26.13 11.49 16.71
C VAL A 465 -25.76 12.73 15.89
N SER A 466 -25.17 12.55 14.71
CA SER A 466 -24.84 13.66 13.82
C SER A 466 -26.09 14.45 13.44
N ALA A 467 -27.18 13.79 13.02
CA ALA A 467 -28.43 14.46 12.65
C ALA A 467 -29.02 15.28 13.81
N LEU A 468 -29.01 14.75 15.03
CA LEU A 468 -29.46 15.49 16.23
C LEU A 468 -28.58 16.73 16.49
N LEU A 469 -27.26 16.59 16.35
CA LEU A 469 -26.33 17.71 16.50
C LEU A 469 -26.53 18.76 15.40
N LEU A 470 -26.77 18.37 14.15
CA LEU A 470 -27.10 19.30 13.06
C LEU A 470 -28.34 20.13 13.42
N LEU A 471 -29.42 19.47 13.83
CA LEU A 471 -30.66 20.16 14.24
C LEU A 471 -30.41 21.12 15.41
N TRP A 472 -29.65 20.67 16.42
CA TRP A 472 -29.28 21.49 17.56
C TRP A 472 -28.47 22.72 17.15
N ILE A 473 -27.45 22.57 16.30
CA ILE A 473 -26.58 23.66 15.84
C ILE A 473 -27.40 24.71 15.08
N PHE A 474 -28.26 24.28 14.15
CA PHE A 474 -29.14 25.20 13.43
C PHE A 474 -30.13 25.91 14.37
N PHE A 475 -30.69 25.20 15.35
CA PHE A 475 -31.57 25.80 16.36
C PHE A 475 -30.85 26.88 17.18
N LEU A 476 -29.66 26.58 17.71
CA LEU A 476 -28.86 27.55 18.47
C LEU A 476 -28.49 28.78 17.64
N GLN A 477 -28.01 28.57 16.42
CA GLN A 477 -27.66 29.68 15.53
C GLN A 477 -28.87 30.53 15.16
N GLY A 478 -30.04 29.91 14.96
CA GLY A 478 -31.29 30.64 14.74
C GLY A 478 -31.71 31.48 15.94
N LYS A 479 -31.49 31.00 17.17
CA LYS A 479 -31.75 31.78 18.38
C LYS A 479 -30.79 32.96 18.50
N CYS A 480 -29.48 32.74 18.33
CA CYS A 480 -28.47 33.79 18.33
C CYS A 480 -28.72 34.86 17.25
N ALA A 481 -29.18 34.45 16.06
CA ALA A 481 -29.50 35.37 14.97
C ALA A 481 -30.68 36.30 15.32
N LYS A 482 -31.75 35.76 15.93
CA LYS A 482 -32.89 36.55 16.40
C LYS A 482 -32.50 37.56 17.48
N GLU A 483 -31.65 37.16 18.42
CA GLU A 483 -31.13 38.07 19.46
C GLU A 483 -30.28 39.20 18.85
N ARG A 484 -29.47 38.90 17.83
CA ARG A 484 -28.71 39.93 17.08
C ARG A 484 -29.63 40.90 16.33
N GLU A 485 -30.69 40.42 15.66
CA GLU A 485 -31.66 41.27 14.99
C GLU A 485 -32.38 42.21 15.97
N GLN A 486 -32.77 41.71 17.15
CA GLN A 486 -33.37 42.53 18.21
C GLN A 486 -32.42 43.62 18.71
N ALA A 487 -31.15 43.28 18.98
CA ALA A 487 -30.16 44.25 19.45
C ALA A 487 -29.87 45.36 18.41
N VAL A 488 -29.84 45.01 17.12
CA VAL A 488 -29.68 45.98 16.02
C VAL A 488 -30.90 46.89 15.89
N SER A 489 -32.11 46.34 16.04
CA SER A 489 -33.34 47.13 16.05
C SER A 489 -33.37 48.12 17.22
N GLU A 490 -32.98 47.70 18.43
CA GLU A 490 -32.95 48.58 19.61
C GLU A 490 -31.93 49.71 19.46
N THR A 491 -30.73 49.42 18.94
CA THR A 491 -29.71 50.44 18.66
C THR A 491 -30.12 51.41 17.55
N ALA A 492 -30.77 50.93 16.49
CA ALA A 492 -31.32 51.80 15.44
C ALA A 492 -32.41 52.73 16.00
N VAL A 493 -33.30 52.22 16.84
CA VAL A 493 -34.33 53.04 17.53
C VAL A 493 -33.69 54.08 18.46
N LEU A 494 -32.64 53.73 19.20
CA LEU A 494 -31.89 54.65 20.05
C LEU A 494 -31.20 55.75 19.24
N LEU A 495 -30.52 55.41 18.15
CA LEU A 495 -29.88 56.38 17.25
C LEU A 495 -30.90 57.33 16.61
N THR A 496 -32.07 56.81 16.22
CA THR A 496 -33.15 57.64 15.67
C THR A 496 -33.71 58.61 16.71
N LYS A 497 -33.87 58.16 17.97
CA LYS A 497 -34.27 59.04 19.08
C LYS A 497 -33.22 60.11 19.41
N ILE A 498 -31.93 59.77 19.35
CA ILE A 498 -30.83 60.72 19.58
C ILE A 498 -30.80 61.78 18.47
N ASN A 499 -30.94 61.39 17.20
CA ASN A 499 -30.98 62.34 16.10
C ASN A 499 -32.18 63.30 16.20
N ASN A 500 -33.36 62.80 16.60
CA ASN A 500 -34.54 63.66 16.81
C ASN A 500 -34.43 64.60 18.02
N LEU A 501 -33.44 64.41 18.91
CA LEU A 501 -33.15 65.33 20.03
C LEU A 501 -32.06 66.36 19.68
N LEU A 502 -31.37 66.18 18.55
CA LEU A 502 -30.29 67.04 18.07
C LEU A 502 -30.73 67.98 16.92
N GLU A 503 -31.90 67.74 16.32
CA GLU A 503 -32.66 68.71 15.50
C GLU A 503 -33.58 69.55 16.41
#